data_AF-A0A661T0C4-F1
#
_entry.id   AF-A0A661T0C4-F1
#
_cell.length_a   1.000
_cell.length_b   1.000
_cell.length_c   1.000
_cell.angle_alpha   90.00
_cell.angle_beta   90.00
_cell.angle_gamma   90.00
#
_symmetry.space_group_name_H-M   'P 1'
#
loop_
_entity.id
_entity.type
_entity.pdbx_description
1 polymer ?
#
loop_
_entity_poly.entity_id
_entity_poly.type
_entity_poly.pdbx_seq_one_letter_code
_entity_poly.pdbx_strand_id
1 'polypeptide(L)'
;MLSKDVEILFDEVVKGCDPEKIRASLDHIIRIRAVQEFKPSHAVGFVLRLKRVIKDVVEKKDPAAGRSAEMRALDDRIDDMALLAFDVYSECRQKLYDLRVNETRNQVGRLLERANLLAKEVPAETPGDL
;
A
#
# COMPACT_ATOMS: atom_id res chain seq x y z
N MET A 1 -15.12 10.24 2.57
CA MET A 1 -14.35 9.07 3.06
C MET A 1 -12.92 9.46 3.42
N LEU A 2 -12.07 9.84 2.47
CA LEU A 2 -10.66 10.21 2.75
C LEU A 2 -10.46 11.33 3.80
N SER A 3 -11.36 12.33 3.88
CA SER A 3 -11.26 13.40 4.90
C SER A 3 -11.31 12.84 6.32
N LYS A 4 -12.19 11.86 6.57
CA LYS A 4 -12.38 11.26 7.89
C LYS A 4 -11.15 10.47 8.33
N ASP A 5 -10.50 9.76 7.40
CA ASP A 5 -9.28 9.03 7.71
C ASP A 5 -8.11 9.98 8.02
N VAL A 6 -8.01 11.10 7.30
CA VAL A 6 -6.98 12.12 7.59
C VAL A 6 -7.23 12.78 8.96
N GLU A 7 -8.50 13.04 9.32
CA GLU A 7 -8.86 13.55 10.65
C GLU A 7 -8.48 12.56 11.75
N ILE A 8 -8.76 11.27 11.57
CA ILE A 8 -8.35 10.22 12.52
C ILE A 8 -6.83 10.19 12.66
N LEU A 9 -6.08 10.18 11.55
CA LEU A 9 -4.62 10.16 11.59
C LEU A 9 -4.06 11.37 12.33
N PHE A 10 -4.61 12.56 12.10
CA PHE A 10 -4.21 13.77 12.81
C PHE A 10 -4.53 13.67 14.31
N ASP A 11 -5.73 13.24 14.66
CA ASP A 11 -6.16 13.09 16.05
C ASP A 11 -5.28 12.09 16.82
N GLU A 12 -4.99 10.92 16.24
CA GLU A 12 -4.16 9.90 16.87
C GLU A 12 -2.69 10.36 16.99
N VAL A 13 -2.18 11.12 16.01
CA VAL A 13 -0.84 11.73 16.08
C VAL A 13 -0.74 12.79 17.17
N VAL A 14 -1.81 13.54 17.44
CA VAL A 14 -1.80 14.60 18.45
C VAL A 14 -2.11 14.05 19.84
N LYS A 15 -3.17 13.24 19.99
CA LYS A 15 -3.80 12.86 21.26
C LYS A 15 -3.25 11.57 21.88
N GLY A 16 -2.66 10.68 21.08
CA GLY A 16 -2.10 9.42 21.57
C GLY A 16 -2.31 8.30 20.55
N CYS A 17 -1.23 7.62 20.20
CA CYS A 17 -1.14 6.68 19.08
C CYS A 17 -1.85 5.36 19.35
N ASP A 18 -3.14 5.22 19.05
CA ASP A 18 -3.74 3.90 18.84
C ASP A 18 -3.20 3.33 17.50
N PRO A 19 -2.26 2.36 17.54
CA PRO A 19 -1.58 1.91 16.32
C PRO A 19 -2.55 1.20 15.36
N GLU A 20 -3.61 0.57 15.89
CA GLU A 20 -4.60 -0.14 15.08
C GLU A 20 -5.49 0.83 14.30
N LYS A 21 -5.92 1.93 14.92
CA LYS A 21 -6.67 2.97 14.21
C LYS A 21 -5.82 3.66 13.15
N ILE A 22 -4.57 3.97 13.49
CA ILE A 22 -3.62 4.54 12.53
C ILE A 22 -3.46 3.59 11.35
N ARG A 23 -3.20 2.30 11.60
CA ARG A 23 -3.03 1.30 10.56
C ARG A 23 -4.29 1.15 9.69
N ALA A 24 -5.47 1.13 10.29
CA ALA A 24 -6.74 1.03 9.57
C ALA A 24 -6.98 2.23 8.63
N SER A 25 -6.77 3.46 9.13
CA SER A 25 -6.93 4.66 8.32
C SER A 25 -5.85 4.78 7.24
N LEU A 26 -4.60 4.39 7.54
CA LEU A 26 -3.54 4.30 6.55
C LEU A 26 -3.89 3.29 5.45
N ASP A 27 -4.34 2.08 5.80
CA ASP A 27 -4.74 1.04 4.83
C ASP A 27 -5.80 1.54 3.87
N HIS A 28 -6.84 2.23 4.36
CA HIS A 28 -7.90 2.73 3.49
C HIS A 28 -7.37 3.71 2.43
N ILE A 29 -6.52 4.66 2.82
CA ILE A 29 -5.94 5.67 1.90
C ILE A 29 -4.93 5.01 0.96
N ILE A 30 -4.04 4.20 1.52
CA ILE A 30 -2.84 3.69 0.82
C ILE A 30 -3.19 2.56 -0.13
N ARG A 31 -4.15 1.69 0.22
CA ARG A 31 -4.63 0.61 -0.64
C ARG A 31 -5.12 1.13 -1.99
N ILE A 32 -5.88 2.23 -1.98
CA ILE A 32 -6.35 2.90 -3.21
C ILE A 32 -5.15 3.33 -4.07
N ARG A 33 -4.16 3.98 -3.45
CA ARG A 33 -2.96 4.46 -4.15
C ARG A 33 -2.06 3.32 -4.65
N ALA A 34 -2.00 2.19 -3.94
CA ALA A 34 -1.25 1.01 -4.36
C ALA A 34 -1.89 0.34 -5.58
N VAL A 35 -3.22 0.25 -5.62
CA VAL A 35 -3.99 -0.23 -6.78
C VAL A 35 -3.83 0.69 -7.99
N GLN A 36 -3.79 2.00 -7.76
CA GLN A 36 -3.53 3.00 -8.80
C GLN A 36 -2.05 3.10 -9.23
N GLU A 37 -1.19 2.17 -8.77
CA GLU A 37 0.23 2.07 -9.15
C GLU A 37 1.09 3.33 -8.90
N PHE A 38 0.71 4.13 -7.90
CA PHE A 38 1.54 5.27 -7.51
C PHE A 38 2.92 4.80 -7.04
N LYS A 39 3.98 5.57 -7.34
CA LYS A 39 5.30 5.35 -6.74
C LYS A 39 5.19 5.38 -5.20
N PRO A 40 5.99 4.58 -4.46
CA PRO A 40 5.92 4.55 -2.99
C PRO A 40 5.98 5.94 -2.36
N SER A 41 6.92 6.78 -2.79
CA SER A 41 7.08 8.16 -2.31
C SER A 41 5.85 9.04 -2.53
N HIS A 42 5.08 8.81 -3.59
CA HIS A 42 3.83 9.52 -3.84
C HIS A 42 2.69 8.96 -2.98
N ALA A 43 2.65 7.64 -2.81
CA ALA A 43 1.63 6.97 -2.02
C ALA A 43 1.69 7.36 -0.53
N VAL A 44 2.90 7.40 0.05
CA VAL A 44 3.10 7.64 1.49
C VAL A 44 3.51 9.07 1.84
N GLY A 45 4.04 9.85 0.89
CA GLY A 45 4.66 11.15 1.18
C GLY A 45 3.71 12.23 1.73
N PHE A 46 2.40 11.99 1.74
CA PHE A 46 1.45 12.88 2.40
C PHE A 46 1.63 12.90 3.93
N VAL A 47 2.05 11.78 4.53
CA VAL A 47 2.32 11.68 5.97
C VAL A 47 3.46 12.62 6.34
N LEU A 48 4.57 12.56 5.60
CA LEU A 48 5.72 13.45 5.81
C LEU A 48 5.40 14.93 5.53
N ARG A 49 4.44 15.23 4.67
CA ARG A 49 3.98 16.62 4.44
C ARG A 49 3.23 17.19 5.63
N LEU A 50 2.58 16.35 6.44
CA LEU A 50 1.88 16.77 7.66
C LEU A 50 2.83 17.46 8.63
N LYS A 51 4.05 16.93 8.78
CA LYS A 51 5.14 17.52 9.58
C LYS A 51 5.39 18.99 9.26
N ARG A 52 5.55 19.30 7.96
CA ARG A 52 5.78 20.69 7.50
C ARG A 52 4.58 21.59 7.79
N VAL A 53 3.37 21.10 7.49
CA VAL A 53 2.15 21.89 7.70
C VAL A 53 1.95 22.23 9.18
N ILE A 54 2.12 21.24 10.07
CA ILE A 54 1.95 21.47 11.51
C ILE A 54 3.01 22.45 12.02
N LYS A 55 4.28 22.23 11.64
CA LYS A 55 5.37 23.11 12.04
C LYS A 55 5.14 24.55 11.59
N ASP A 56 4.80 24.78 10.33
CA ASP A 56 4.52 26.11 9.79
C ASP A 56 3.36 26.80 10.53
N VAL A 57 2.31 26.06 10.89
CA VAL A 57 1.15 26.60 11.62
C VAL A 57 1.51 26.95 13.06
N VAL A 58 2.32 26.12 13.73
CA VAL A 58 2.75 26.35 15.11
C VAL A 58 3.76 27.49 15.18
N GLU A 59 4.76 27.52 14.31
CA GLU A 59 5.78 28.59 14.28
C GLU A 59 5.19 29.96 13.97
N LYS A 60 4.14 30.03 13.14
CA LYS A 60 3.41 31.29 12.89
C LYS A 60 2.71 31.85 14.15
N LYS A 61 2.32 30.98 15.08
CA LYS A 61 1.68 31.38 16.34
C LYS A 61 2.70 31.61 17.44
N ASP A 62 3.70 30.75 17.52
CA ASP A 62 4.77 30.81 18.51
C ASP A 62 6.07 30.15 17.94
N PRO A 63 7.08 30.97 17.55
CA PRO A 63 8.37 30.48 17.07
C PRO A 63 9.20 29.69 18.11
N ALA A 64 8.90 29.82 19.40
CA ALA A 64 9.54 29.01 20.45
C ALA A 64 8.91 27.62 20.51
N ALA A 65 7.60 27.51 20.37
CA ALA A 65 6.88 26.24 20.32
C ALA A 65 7.33 25.35 19.15
N GLY A 66 7.67 25.91 17.99
CA GLY A 66 8.22 25.15 16.87
C GLY A 66 9.58 24.49 17.13
N ARG A 67 10.29 24.90 18.19
CA ARG A 67 11.59 24.34 18.62
C ARG A 67 11.50 23.54 19.92
N SER A 68 10.28 23.34 20.43
CA SER A 68 10.05 22.68 21.71
C SER A 68 10.34 21.17 21.64
N ALA A 69 10.44 20.53 22.81
CA ALA A 69 10.57 19.08 22.88
C ALA A 69 9.29 18.37 22.44
N GLU A 70 8.12 18.97 22.68
CA GLU A 70 6.82 18.45 22.24
C GLU A 70 6.70 18.44 20.72
N MET A 71 7.21 19.48 20.04
CA MET A 71 7.26 19.50 18.57
C MET A 71 8.17 18.38 18.03
N ARG A 72 9.33 18.15 18.65
CA ARG A 72 10.21 17.02 18.27
C ARG A 72 9.52 15.67 18.48
N ALA A 73 8.84 15.46 19.61
CA ALA A 73 8.10 14.23 19.87
C ALA A 73 6.92 14.03 18.90
N LEU A 74 6.32 15.11 18.40
CA LEU A 74 5.31 15.06 17.34
C LEU A 74 5.94 14.67 16.00
N ASP A 75 7.08 15.26 15.66
CA ASP A 75 7.86 14.94 14.47
C ASP A 75 8.25 13.45 14.43
N ASP A 76 8.70 12.89 15.55
CA ASP A 76 9.06 11.48 15.67
C ASP A 76 7.83 10.57 15.44
N ARG A 77 6.67 10.90 16.03
CA ARG A 77 5.41 10.16 15.80
C ARG A 77 4.96 10.18 14.35
N ILE A 78 5.17 11.29 13.64
CA ILE A 78 4.85 11.38 12.21
C ILE A 78 5.81 10.54 11.37
N ASP A 79 7.09 10.51 11.74
CA ASP A 79 8.09 9.68 11.06
C ASP A 79 7.77 8.19 11.26
N ASP A 80 7.38 7.75 12.46
CA ASP A 80 6.89 6.39 12.74
C ASP A 80 5.63 6.04 11.92
N MET A 81 4.67 6.97 11.83
CA MET A 81 3.49 6.81 10.99
C MET A 81 3.88 6.65 9.51
N ALA A 82 4.91 7.35 9.03
CA ALA A 82 5.36 7.24 7.65
C ALA A 82 5.98 5.87 7.36
N LEU A 83 6.69 5.28 8.33
CA LEU A 83 7.19 3.91 8.22
C LEU A 83 6.04 2.90 8.16
N LEU A 84 5.06 3.01 9.06
CA LEU A 84 3.87 2.15 9.03
C LEU A 84 3.09 2.29 7.72
N ALA A 85 2.98 3.51 7.19
CA ALA A 85 2.38 3.76 5.88
C ALA A 85 3.13 3.05 4.75
N PHE A 86 4.45 3.02 4.83
CA PHE A 86 5.30 2.30 3.86
C PHE A 86 5.10 0.79 3.93
N ASP A 87 4.98 0.22 5.13
CA ASP A 87 4.70 -1.20 5.32
C ASP A 87 3.34 -1.58 4.72
N VAL A 88 2.29 -0.81 5.03
CA VAL A 88 0.95 -0.98 4.48
C VAL A 88 0.95 -0.92 2.95
N TYR A 89 1.67 0.05 2.36
CA TYR A 89 1.81 0.16 0.90
C TYR A 89 2.49 -1.08 0.31
N SER A 90 3.57 -1.52 0.94
CA SER A 90 4.38 -2.66 0.49
C SER A 90 3.59 -3.96 0.56
N GLU A 91 2.87 -4.21 1.65
CA GLU A 91 1.93 -5.32 1.78
C GLU A 91 0.87 -5.31 0.67
N CYS A 92 0.29 -4.14 0.36
CA CYS A 92 -0.71 -4.02 -0.70
C CYS A 92 -0.12 -4.36 -2.08
N ARG A 93 1.07 -3.84 -2.42
CA ARG A 93 1.72 -4.14 -3.71
C ARG A 93 2.14 -5.60 -3.80
N GLN A 94 2.65 -6.19 -2.70
CA GLN A 94 3.01 -7.61 -2.67
C GLN A 94 1.81 -8.49 -3.00
N LYS A 95 0.66 -8.26 -2.33
CA LYS A 95 -0.58 -8.98 -2.61
C LYS A 95 -1.03 -8.85 -4.07
N LEU A 96 -0.91 -7.66 -4.67
CA LEU A 96 -1.24 -7.45 -6.09
C LEU A 96 -0.31 -8.24 -7.01
N TYR A 97 0.99 -8.29 -6.72
CA TYR A 97 1.94 -9.08 -7.50
C TYR A 97 1.70 -10.58 -7.37
N ASP A 98 1.42 -11.06 -6.15
CA ASP A 98 1.11 -12.47 -5.91
C ASP A 98 -0.15 -12.90 -6.68
N LEU A 99 -1.18 -12.06 -6.68
CA LEU A 99 -2.39 -12.28 -7.48
C LEU A 99 -2.06 -12.38 -8.97
N ARG A 100 -1.26 -11.44 -9.50
CA ARG A 100 -0.88 -11.43 -10.92
C ARG A 100 -0.06 -12.65 -11.32
N VAL A 101 0.86 -13.10 -10.47
CA VAL A 101 1.66 -14.31 -10.70
C VAL A 101 0.77 -15.55 -10.69
N ASN A 102 -0.12 -15.67 -9.70
CA ASN A 102 -1.02 -16.81 -9.59
C ASN A 102 -2.01 -16.88 -10.75
N GLU A 103 -2.55 -15.74 -11.18
CA GLU A 103 -3.41 -15.67 -12.36
C GLU A 103 -2.68 -16.13 -13.62
N THR A 104 -1.44 -15.65 -13.83
CA THR A 104 -0.60 -16.05 -14.97
C THR A 104 -0.33 -17.56 -14.96
N ARG A 105 0.05 -18.13 -13.81
CA ARG A 105 0.28 -19.58 -13.65
C ARG A 105 -0.98 -20.39 -13.97
N ASN A 106 -2.14 -19.95 -13.46
CA ASN A 106 -3.42 -20.61 -13.71
C ASN A 106 -3.83 -20.53 -15.19
N GLN A 107 -3.57 -19.42 -15.87
CA GLN A 107 -3.80 -19.31 -17.32
C GLN A 107 -2.90 -20.28 -18.11
N VAL A 108 -1.60 -20.33 -17.81
CA VAL A 108 -0.66 -21.25 -18.48
C VAL A 108 -1.02 -22.71 -18.21
N GLY A 109 -1.32 -23.08 -16.97
CA GLY A 109 -1.73 -24.44 -16.62
C GLY A 109 -2.95 -24.91 -17.43
N ARG A 110 -3.99 -24.08 -17.51
CA ARG A 110 -5.20 -24.39 -18.30
C ARG A 110 -4.94 -24.51 -19.80
N LEU A 111 -3.99 -23.75 -20.35
CA LEU A 111 -3.60 -23.88 -21.76
C LEU A 111 -2.88 -25.21 -22.01
N LEU A 112 -1.97 -25.62 -21.12
CA LEU A 112 -1.27 -26.90 -21.21
C LEU A 112 -2.23 -28.08 -21.05
N GLU A 113 -3.18 -28.01 -20.11
CA GLU A 113 -4.23 -29.02 -19.95
C GLU A 113 -5.06 -29.18 -21.24
N ARG A 114 -5.49 -28.08 -21.85
CA ARG A 114 -6.21 -28.11 -23.13
C ARG A 114 -5.38 -28.68 -24.26
N ALA A 115 -4.11 -28.30 -24.38
CA ALA A 115 -3.21 -28.85 -25.40
C ALA A 115 -3.01 -30.36 -25.24
N ASN A 116 -2.86 -30.84 -24.00
CA ASN A 116 -2.75 -32.27 -23.70
C ASN A 116 -4.04 -33.04 -24.03
N LEU A 117 -5.21 -32.45 -23.83
CA LEU A 117 -6.49 -33.07 -24.22
C LEU A 117 -6.58 -33.21 -25.75
N LEU A 118 -6.27 -32.14 -26.49
CA LEU A 118 -6.27 -32.17 -27.96
C LEU A 118 -5.28 -33.20 -28.52
N ALA A 119 -4.08 -33.31 -27.92
CA ALA A 119 -3.08 -34.28 -28.35
C ALA A 119 -3.49 -35.75 -28.11
N LYS A 120 -4.36 -36.01 -27.13
CA LYS A 120 -4.90 -37.36 -26.86
C LYS A 120 -6.06 -37.75 -27.78
N GLU A 121 -6.75 -36.78 -28.37
CA GLU A 121 -7.91 -37.00 -29.25
C GLU A 121 -7.53 -37.16 -30.73
N VAL A 122 -6.29 -36.87 -31.13
CA VAL A 122 -5.80 -37.18 -32.48
C VAL A 122 -5.60 -38.70 -32.60
N PRO A 123 -6.38 -39.42 -33.42
CA PRO A 123 -6.16 -40.84 -33.64
C PRO A 123 -4.77 -41.00 -34.26
N ALA A 124 -3.96 -41.91 -33.71
CA ALA A 124 -2.75 -42.34 -34.38
C ALA A 124 -3.16 -42.88 -35.76
N GLU A 125 -2.81 -42.18 -36.84
CA GLU A 125 -2.88 -42.75 -38.18
C GLU A 125 -2.03 -44.03 -38.15
N THR A 126 -2.69 -45.19 -38.12
CA THR A 126 -2.03 -46.45 -38.41
C THR A 126 -1.46 -46.33 -39.81
N PRO A 127 -0.14 -46.52 -40.01
CA PRO A 127 0.42 -46.56 -41.35
C PRO A 127 -0.23 -47.74 -42.08
N GLY A 128 -1.11 -47.44 -43.03
CA GLY A 128 -1.68 -48.43 -43.93
C GLY A 128 -0.58 -49.00 -44.81
N ASP A 129 -0.47 -50.31 -44.79
CA ASP A 129 0.50 -51.13 -45.51
C ASP A 129 0.53 -50.87 -47.02
N LEU A 130 1.75 -51.09 -47.55
CA LEU A 130 2.21 -51.22 -48.94
C LEU A 130 1.17 -51.57 -50.01
#